data_AF-A0A7C3TNV8-F1
#
_entry.id   AF-A0A7C3TNV8-F1
#
_cell.length_a   1.000
_cell.length_b   1.000
_cell.length_c   1.000
_cell.angle_alpha   90.00
_cell.angle_beta   90.00
_cell.angle_gamma   90.00
#
_symmetry.space_group_name_H-M   'P 1'
#
loop_
_entity.id
_entity.type
_entity.pdbx_description
1 polymer ?
#
loop_
_entity_poly.entity_id
_entity_poly.type
_entity_poly.pdbx_seq_one_letter_code
_entity_poly.pdbx_strand_id
1 'polypeptide(L)' 'MLPVKTTIILKDEIYEQLTKKYGRRKISEVINQALMKQLFKPVKSMFGVDPWLTTENLRDEEEPHEAS' A
#
# COMPACT_ATOMS: atom_id res chain seq x y z
N MET A 1 -15.87 -2.91 -1.68
CA MET A 1 -15.36 -2.97 -0.30
C MET A 1 -15.71 -1.66 0.39
N LEU A 2 -16.33 -1.69 1.57
CA LEU A 2 -16.68 -0.46 2.29
C LEU A 2 -15.42 0.15 2.94
N PRO A 3 -15.21 1.48 2.87
CA PRO A 3 -14.08 2.12 3.53
C PRO A 3 -14.21 1.94 5.06
N VAL A 4 -13.23 1.29 5.67
CA VAL A 4 -13.16 1.11 7.12
C VAL A 4 -12.65 2.40 7.74
N LYS A 5 -13.38 2.91 8.74
CA LYS A 5 -12.91 4.06 9.52
C LYS A 5 -11.79 3.61 10.44
N THR A 6 -10.64 4.28 10.33
CA THR A 6 -9.45 3.99 11.12
C THR A 6 -9.05 5.22 11.91
N THR A 7 -8.72 5.02 13.19
CA THR A 7 -8.15 6.05 14.04
C THR A 7 -6.63 5.89 14.06
N ILE A 8 -5.91 6.98 13.83
CA ILE A 8 -4.45 7.03 13.90
C ILE A 8 -4.01 8.12 14.85
N ILE A 9 -2.87 7.92 15.49
CA ILE A 9 -2.24 8.93 16.35
C ILE A 9 -1.22 9.68 15.50
N LEU A 10 -1.35 11.00 15.46
CA LEU A 10 -0.44 11.90 14.76
C LEU A 10 0.20 12.84 15.77
N LYS A 11 1.44 13.27 15.50
CA LYS A 11 2.03 14.39 16.24
C LYS A 11 1.27 15.67 15.91
N ASP A 12 1.01 16.49 16.92
CA ASP A 12 0.23 17.72 16.78
C ASP A 12 0.84 18.68 15.75
N GLU A 13 2.17 18.82 15.75
CA GLU A 13 2.89 19.64 14.76
C GLU A 13 2.59 19.21 13.31
N ILE A 14 2.54 17.90 13.06
CA ILE A 14 2.26 17.35 11.73
C ILE A 14 0.79 17.61 11.37
N TYR A 15 -0.12 17.42 12.33
CA TYR A 15 -1.54 17.70 12.13
C TYR A 15 -1.80 19.18 11.81
N GLU A 16 -1.12 20.10 12.50
CA GLU A 16 -1.20 21.53 12.22
C GLU A 16 -0.66 21.88 10.82
N GLN A 17 0.48 21.32 10.44
CA GLN A 17 1.04 21.56 9.10
C GLN A 17 0.13 21.02 8.00
N LEU A 18 -0.44 19.82 8.18
CA LEU A 18 -1.38 19.22 7.23
C LEU A 18 -2.68 20.02 7.14
N THR A 19 -3.25 20.44 8.26
CA THR A 19 -4.46 21.28 8.29
C THR A 19 -4.23 22.64 7.63
N LYS A 20 -3.09 23.31 7.86
CA LYS A 20 -2.74 24.58 7.22
C LYS A 20 -2.57 24.44 5.71
N LYS A 21 -1.94 23.36 5.25
CA LYS A 21 -1.56 23.18 3.85
C LYS A 21 -2.68 22.62 2.96
N TYR A 22 -3.50 21.71 3.50
CA TYR A 22 -4.52 20.99 2.71
C TYR A 22 -5.96 21.22 3.19
N GLY A 23 -6.14 21.90 4.33
CA GLY A 23 -7.45 22.15 4.93
C GLY A 23 -8.06 20.92 5.59
N ARG A 24 -8.97 21.13 6.56
CA ARG A 24 -9.53 20.04 7.39
C ARG A 24 -10.30 18.96 6.61
N ARG A 25 -10.93 19.33 5.50
CA ARG A 25 -11.86 18.46 4.76
C ARG A 25 -11.17 17.32 4.00
N LYS A 26 -9.90 17.47 3.64
CA LYS A 26 -9.15 16.50 2.80
C LYS A 26 -8.02 15.77 3.53
N ILE A 27 -7.93 15.91 4.86
CA ILE A 27 -6.82 15.34 5.65
C ILE A 27 -6.75 13.83 5.53
N SER A 28 -7.88 13.13 5.63
CA SER A 28 -7.91 11.66 5.51
C SER A 28 -7.39 11.19 4.16
N GLU A 29 -7.71 11.89 3.09
CA GLU A 29 -7.27 11.54 1.73
C GLU A 29 -5.76 11.73 1.57
N VAL A 30 -5.24 12.85 2.06
CA VAL A 30 -3.80 13.16 2.02
C VAL A 30 -2.99 12.17 2.84
N ILE A 31 -3.46 11.83 4.05
CA ILE A 31 -2.82 10.83 4.90
C ILE A 31 -2.80 9.47 4.21
N ASN A 32 -3.94 9.03 3.66
CA ASN A 32 -4.01 7.75 2.98
C ASN A 32 -3.08 7.68 1.77
N GLN A 33 -3.00 8.75 0.96
CA GLN A 33 -2.05 8.81 -0.15
C GLN A 33 -0.59 8.79 0.32
N ALA A 34 -0.25 9.50 1.40
CA ALA A 34 1.09 9.49 1.97
C ALA A 34 1.48 8.11 2.50
N LEU A 35 0.59 7.47 3.26
CA LEU A 35 0.76 6.11 3.76
C LEU A 35 0.87 5.10 2.62
N MET A 36 0.02 5.20 1.60
CA MET A 36 0.09 4.31 0.43
C MET A 36 1.44 4.43 -0.27
N LYS A 37 1.90 5.65 -0.52
CA LYS A 37 3.21 5.89 -1.15
C LYS A 37 4.37 5.36 -0.32
N GLN A 38 4.25 5.33 1.00
CA GLN A 38 5.35 4.91 1.87
C GLN A 38 5.33 3.41 2.15
N LEU A 39 4.16 2.81 2.34
CA LEU A 39 3.96 1.39 2.64
C LEU A 39 4.00 0.54 1.37
N PHE A 40 3.35 0.99 0.29
CA PHE A 40 3.33 0.31 -1.01
C PHE A 40 4.34 0.92 -1.98
N LYS A 41 5.40 1.56 -1.45
CA LYS A 41 6.58 1.85 -2.25
C LYS A 41 6.98 0.52 -2.90
N PRO A 42 7.09 0.44 -4.23
CA PRO A 42 7.57 -0.78 -4.86
C PRO A 42 9.01 -0.96 -4.37
N VAL A 43 9.19 -1.78 -3.34
CA VAL A 43 10.43 -2.51 -3.16
C VAL A 43 10.58 -3.20 -4.50
N LYS A 44 11.64 -2.86 -5.25
CA LYS A 44 11.98 -3.56 -6.50
C LYS A 44 11.64 -5.02 -6.27
N SER A 45 10.68 -5.52 -7.04
CA SER A 45 10.33 -6.93 -7.03
C SER A 45 11.62 -7.72 -6.97
N MET A 46 11.80 -8.55 -5.94
CA MET A 46 12.96 -9.44 -5.90
C MET A 46 12.87 -10.49 -7.02
N PHE A 47 11.70 -10.64 -7.64
CA PHE A 47 11.54 -11.37 -8.90
C PHE A 47 12.08 -10.52 -10.05
N GLY A 48 13.08 -11.05 -10.74
CA GLY A 48 13.76 -10.39 -11.86
C GLY A 48 14.96 -9.51 -11.48
N VAL A 49 15.55 -9.65 -10.28
CA VAL A 49 16.79 -8.93 -9.93
C VAL A 49 17.98 -9.41 -10.78
N ASP A 50 17.97 -10.68 -11.19
CA ASP A 50 18.85 -11.22 -12.22
C ASP A 50 18.06 -11.49 -13.52
N PRO A 51 18.58 -11.15 -14.72
CA PRO A 51 17.89 -11.35 -15.99
C PRO A 51 17.48 -12.80 -16.31
N TRP A 52 18.08 -13.79 -15.63
CA TRP A 52 17.77 -15.21 -15.82
C TRP A 52 16.61 -15.70 -14.94
N LEU A 53 16.21 -14.92 -13.92
CA LEU A 53 15.16 -15.28 -12.98
C LEU A 53 13.80 -14.75 -13.48
N THR A 54 13.36 -15.27 -14.63
CA THR A 54 12.05 -14.98 -15.23
C THR A 54 10.99 -15.95 -14.70
N THR A 55 9.74 -15.49 -14.63
CA THR A 55 8.59 -16.33 -14.23
C THR A 55 8.10 -17.25 -15.35
N GLU A 56 8.75 -17.23 -16.51
CA GLU A 56 8.34 -17.97 -17.72
C GLU A 56 8.34 -19.49 -17.55
N ASN A 57 9.09 -20.01 -16.56
CA ASN A 57 9.15 -21.45 -16.24
C ASN A 57 8.61 -21.79 -14.85
N LEU A 58 8.01 -20.83 -14.15
CA LEU A 58 7.30 -21.14 -12.92
C LEU A 58 6.02 -21.88 -13.30
N ARG A 59 5.96 -23.16 -12.93
CA ARG A 59 4.76 -23.97 -13.08
C ARG A 59 3.72 -23.40 -12.11
N ASP A 60 2.60 -22.95 -12.65
CA ASP A 60 1.45 -22.61 -11.83
C ASP A 60 0.97 -23.89 -11.16
N GLU A 61 1.31 -24.07 -9.88
CA GLU A 61 0.59 -25.00 -9.03
C GLU A 61 -0.72 -24.32 -8.65
N GLU A 62 -1.70 -24.36 -9.55
CA GLU A 62 -3.08 -24.29 -9.12
C GLU A 62 -3.27 -25.47 -8.16
N GLU A 63 -3.29 -25.19 -6.85
CA GLU A 63 -3.76 -26.15 -5.86
C GLU A 63 -5.12 -26.66 -6.35
N PRO A 64 -5.29 -27.95 -6.67
CA PRO A 64 -6.62 -28.49 -6.85
C PRO A 64 -7.23 -28.54 -5.46
N HIS A 65 -7.88 -27.45 -5.05
CA HIS A 65 -8.80 -27.52 -3.92
C HIS A 65 -9.83 -28.59 -4.28
N GLU A 66 -9.81 -29.67 -3.49
CA GLU A 66 -10.65 -30.85 -3.58
C GLU A 66 -12.10 -30.45 -3.86
N ALA A 67 -12.57 -30.69 -5.09
CA ALA A 67 -13.99 -30.69 -5.38
C ALA A 67 -14.55 -32.04 -4.89
N SER A 68 -15.32 -31.96 -3.80
CA SER A 68 -16.17 -33.02 -3.25
C SER A 68 -17.10 -33.66 -4.27
#